data_AF-A0A837HWM5-F1
#
_entry.id   AF-A0A837HWM5-F1
#
_cell.length_a   1.000
_cell.length_b   1.000
_cell.length_c   1.000
_cell.angle_alpha   90.00
_cell.angle_beta   90.00
_cell.angle_gamma   90.00
#
_symmetry.space_group_name_H-M   'P 1'
#
loop_
_entity.id
_entity.type
_entity.pdbx_description
1 polymer ?
#
loop_
_entity_poly.entity_id
_entity_poly.type
_entity_poly.pdbx_seq_one_letter_code
_entity_poly.pdbx_strand_id
1 'polypeptide(L)'
;MTTEKARFVRTEGHKDALEFALSLGLKNDYKNDPQAKKDVIDLSGDSYSVKSGSKRWQIFLYHKSRFETDDAFQSMNGIGQILIKCIELYPENFKDYQKNKKFYKEKLRFLMKELLEKFQEKRRVRTFLGKSIFNGGEVNYLAVKHDNIFHVFTYKDVISAFADNLVITNSKARSKKETSEQKVLFKYKGNNLGELEMRNSGSNHYKEVLFVMNKLKVLDLLFEKIPMKKKLNNKVLLYGESERKIGRWG
;
A
#
# COMPACT_ATOMS: atom_id res chain seq x y z
N MET A 1 15.76 -4.92 10.63
CA MET A 1 14.58 -5.25 11.46
C MET A 1 14.75 -6.70 11.86
N THR A 2 14.76 -7.00 13.15
CA THR A 2 14.93 -8.38 13.62
C THR A 2 13.65 -9.19 13.37
N THR A 3 13.77 -10.51 13.26
CA THR A 3 12.64 -11.44 13.09
C THR A 3 11.59 -11.26 14.20
N GLU A 4 12.03 -11.02 15.43
CA GLU A 4 11.16 -10.77 16.58
C GLU A 4 10.34 -9.49 16.45
N LYS A 5 10.97 -8.39 16.00
CA LYS A 5 10.26 -7.12 15.77
C LYS A 5 9.24 -7.25 14.64
N ALA A 6 9.51 -8.08 13.63
CA ALA A 6 8.55 -8.40 12.56
C ALA A 6 7.37 -9.21 13.08
N ARG A 7 7.63 -10.21 13.92
CA ARG A 7 6.59 -11.00 14.57
C ARG A 7 5.71 -10.14 15.47
N PHE A 8 6.30 -9.27 16.28
CA PHE A 8 5.56 -8.34 17.15
C PHE A 8 4.61 -7.45 16.35
N VAL A 9 5.09 -6.79 15.28
CA VAL A 9 4.25 -5.93 14.43
C VAL A 9 3.10 -6.71 13.79
N ARG A 10 3.34 -7.96 13.36
CA ARG A 10 2.30 -8.82 12.81
C ARG A 10 1.25 -9.18 13.86
N THR A 11 1.69 -9.58 15.05
CA THR A 11 0.80 -9.91 16.17
C THR A 11 -0.06 -8.71 16.58
N GLU A 12 0.52 -7.51 16.67
CA GLU A 12 -0.25 -6.29 16.94
C GLU A 12 -1.26 -5.98 15.84
N GLY A 13 -0.90 -6.16 14.56
CA GLY A 13 -1.85 -6.03 13.44
C GLY A 13 -3.05 -6.97 13.57
N HIS A 14 -2.84 -8.23 13.99
CA HIS A 14 -3.94 -9.16 14.23
C HIS A 14 -4.82 -8.74 15.41
N LYS A 15 -4.22 -8.24 16.50
CA LYS A 15 -4.97 -7.72 17.64
C LYS A 15 -5.82 -6.50 17.26
N ASP A 16 -5.27 -5.59 16.47
CA ASP A 16 -6.00 -4.41 16.00
C ASP A 16 -7.17 -4.79 15.08
N ALA A 17 -6.99 -5.81 14.22
CA ALA A 17 -8.08 -6.35 13.40
C ALA A 17 -9.20 -6.97 14.26
N LEU A 18 -8.83 -7.72 15.31
CA LEU A 18 -9.80 -8.25 16.27
C LEU A 18 -10.51 -7.14 17.06
N GLU A 19 -9.79 -6.14 17.55
CA GLU A 19 -10.39 -4.98 18.23
C GLU A 19 -11.37 -4.25 17.31
N PHE A 20 -11.02 -4.10 16.02
CA PHE A 20 -11.92 -3.50 15.03
C PHE A 20 -13.17 -4.35 14.83
N ALA A 21 -13.03 -5.67 14.63
CA ALA A 21 -14.15 -6.59 14.45
C ALA A 21 -15.11 -6.54 15.66
N LEU A 22 -14.57 -6.58 16.87
CA LEU A 22 -15.34 -6.44 18.11
C LEU A 22 -16.02 -5.06 18.21
N SER A 23 -15.35 -4.00 17.77
CA SER A 23 -15.93 -2.65 17.74
C SER A 23 -17.06 -2.52 16.71
N LEU A 24 -17.14 -3.42 15.74
CA LEU A 24 -18.27 -3.57 14.81
C LEU A 24 -19.35 -4.52 15.37
N GLY A 25 -19.21 -5.07 16.57
CA GLY A 25 -20.19 -6.02 17.13
C GLY A 25 -20.09 -7.44 16.55
N LEU A 26 -19.01 -7.76 15.83
CA LEU A 26 -18.73 -9.12 15.38
C LEU A 26 -18.27 -9.99 16.55
N LYS A 27 -18.50 -11.29 16.45
CA LYS A 27 -17.98 -12.29 17.40
C LYS A 27 -16.50 -12.58 17.13
N ASN A 28 -15.84 -13.21 18.10
CA ASN A 28 -14.39 -13.51 18.08
C ASN A 28 -13.96 -14.48 16.97
N ASP A 29 -14.91 -15.15 16.29
CA ASP A 29 -14.71 -16.13 15.23
C ASP A 29 -14.69 -15.53 13.81
N TYR A 30 -14.41 -14.22 13.69
CA TYR A 30 -14.32 -13.55 12.40
C TYR A 30 -13.30 -14.25 11.47
N LYS A 31 -13.67 -14.42 10.19
CA LYS A 31 -12.83 -15.08 9.19
C LYS A 31 -11.61 -14.20 8.86
N ASN A 32 -10.52 -14.42 9.60
CA ASN A 32 -9.21 -13.91 9.24
C ASN A 32 -8.54 -14.94 8.33
N ASP A 33 -8.52 -14.70 7.02
CA ASP A 33 -7.73 -15.50 6.08
C ASP A 33 -6.34 -14.85 5.98
N PRO A 34 -5.28 -15.47 6.53
CA PRO A 34 -3.94 -14.89 6.53
C PRO A 34 -3.35 -14.70 5.12
N GLN A 35 -3.91 -15.37 4.10
CA GLN A 35 -3.50 -15.23 2.71
C GLN A 35 -4.34 -14.19 1.96
N ALA A 36 -5.53 -13.87 2.44
CA ALA A 36 -6.36 -12.82 1.86
C ALA A 36 -5.88 -11.44 2.33
N LYS A 37 -6.12 -10.43 1.49
CA LYS A 37 -5.92 -9.02 1.86
C LYS A 37 -7.04 -8.46 2.73
N LYS A 38 -8.03 -9.30 3.04
CA LYS A 38 -9.22 -8.97 3.82
C LYS A 38 -8.92 -9.31 5.27
N ASP A 39 -8.86 -8.27 6.10
CA ASP A 39 -8.54 -8.43 7.50
C ASP A 39 -9.79 -8.70 8.34
N VAL A 40 -10.94 -8.10 7.97
CA VAL A 40 -12.26 -8.28 8.62
C VAL A 40 -13.36 -8.32 7.56
N ILE A 41 -14.39 -9.14 7.79
CA ILE A 41 -15.63 -9.17 6.99
C ILE A 41 -16.80 -8.94 7.96
N ASP A 42 -17.68 -8.00 7.66
CA ASP A 42 -18.83 -7.68 8.51
C ASP A 42 -20.08 -8.53 8.21
N LEU A 43 -21.17 -8.26 8.94
CA LEU A 43 -22.44 -8.99 8.80
C LEU A 43 -23.12 -8.80 7.44
N SER A 44 -22.78 -7.74 6.69
CA SER A 44 -23.24 -7.51 5.31
C SER A 44 -22.39 -8.23 4.28
N GLY A 45 -21.31 -8.92 4.69
CA GLY A 45 -20.33 -9.52 3.78
C GLY A 45 -19.34 -8.51 3.20
N ASP A 46 -19.36 -7.27 3.70
CA ASP A 46 -18.44 -6.22 3.28
C ASP A 46 -17.08 -6.44 3.93
N SER A 47 -16.01 -6.22 3.17
CA SER A 47 -14.65 -6.53 3.61
C SER A 47 -13.79 -5.29 3.86
N TYR A 48 -12.91 -5.41 4.85
CA TYR A 48 -12.09 -4.32 5.37
C TYR A 48 -10.63 -4.73 5.33
N SER A 49 -9.77 -3.82 4.88
CA SER A 49 -8.36 -3.88 5.24
C SER A 49 -8.10 -2.98 6.44
N VAL A 50 -7.61 -3.57 7.52
CA VAL A 50 -7.29 -2.90 8.77
C VAL A 50 -5.80 -2.56 8.75
N LYS A 51 -5.49 -1.27 8.85
CA LYS A 51 -4.11 -0.77 8.93
C LYS A 51 -3.86 -0.11 10.26
N SER A 52 -2.82 -0.58 10.92
CA SER A 52 -2.31 -0.02 12.16
C SER A 52 -0.79 0.24 12.06
N GLY A 53 -0.13 0.44 13.19
CA GLY A 53 1.28 0.82 13.24
C GLY A 53 1.50 2.34 13.31
N SER A 54 2.71 2.74 13.67
CA SER A 54 3.01 4.11 14.11
C SER A 54 3.58 5.02 13.02
N LYS A 55 4.23 4.48 11.98
CA LYS A 55 4.97 5.31 11.01
C LYS A 55 4.71 4.98 9.54
N ARG A 56 4.79 3.70 9.15
CA ARG A 56 4.79 3.30 7.74
C ARG A 56 4.01 2.01 7.55
N TRP A 57 3.22 1.94 6.49
CA TRP A 57 2.56 0.73 6.01
C TRP A 57 3.37 0.14 4.86
N GLN A 58 3.64 -1.15 4.95
CA GLN A 58 4.02 -1.94 3.78
C GLN A 58 2.73 -2.35 3.08
N ILE A 59 2.48 -1.73 1.92
CA ILE A 59 1.30 -2.03 1.12
C ILE A 59 1.47 -3.38 0.44
N PHE A 60 2.66 -3.63 -0.11
CA PHE A 60 3.08 -4.96 -0.53
C PHE A 60 4.61 -5.06 -0.62
N LEU A 61 5.10 -6.30 -0.61
CA LEU A 61 6.44 -6.69 -1.04
C LEU A 61 6.26 -7.91 -1.93
N TYR A 62 6.51 -7.76 -3.23
CA TYR A 62 6.17 -8.78 -4.22
C TYR A 62 7.38 -9.24 -5.02
N HIS A 63 7.44 -10.55 -5.23
CA HIS A 63 8.33 -11.20 -6.18
C HIS A 63 7.75 -11.14 -7.61
N LYS A 64 8.59 -11.54 -8.56
CA LYS A 64 8.25 -11.62 -10.00
C LYS A 64 6.95 -12.36 -10.25
N SER A 65 6.77 -13.52 -9.61
CA SER A 65 5.60 -14.39 -9.78
C SER A 65 4.30 -13.64 -9.58
N ARG A 66 4.22 -12.73 -8.59
CA ARG A 66 2.98 -11.98 -8.34
C ARG A 66 2.62 -11.05 -9.49
N PHE A 67 3.61 -10.50 -10.18
CA PHE A 67 3.34 -9.67 -11.35
C PHE A 67 3.02 -10.53 -12.57
N GLU A 68 3.61 -11.72 -12.71
CA GLU A 68 3.38 -12.65 -13.83
C GLU A 68 2.00 -13.32 -13.79
N THR A 69 1.52 -13.71 -12.60
CA THR A 69 0.31 -14.54 -12.46
C THR A 69 -0.95 -13.76 -12.09
N ASP A 70 -0.84 -12.48 -11.74
CA ASP A 70 -1.99 -11.66 -11.36
C ASP A 70 -2.49 -10.86 -12.56
N ASP A 71 -3.66 -11.24 -13.07
CA ASP A 71 -4.28 -10.67 -14.27
C ASP A 71 -4.45 -9.15 -14.20
N ALA A 72 -4.69 -8.60 -13.00
CA ALA A 72 -4.82 -7.16 -12.84
C ALA A 72 -3.48 -6.47 -13.08
N PHE A 73 -2.35 -7.01 -12.61
CA PHE A 73 -1.04 -6.43 -12.91
C PHE A 73 -0.64 -6.62 -14.37
N GLN A 74 -0.98 -7.77 -14.98
CA GLN A 74 -0.70 -8.04 -16.40
C GLN A 74 -1.46 -7.09 -17.33
N SER A 75 -2.70 -6.73 -17.00
CA SER A 75 -3.57 -5.85 -17.79
C SER A 75 -3.32 -4.34 -17.57
N MET A 76 -2.43 -3.94 -16.65
CA MET A 76 -2.14 -2.53 -16.33
C MET A 76 -1.26 -1.79 -17.37
N ASN A 77 -1.54 -1.98 -18.66
CA ASN A 77 -0.95 -1.23 -19.78
C ASN A 77 0.58 -1.00 -19.67
N GLY A 78 1.32 -2.07 -19.40
CA GLY A 78 2.77 -2.05 -19.31
C GLY A 78 3.35 -1.87 -17.91
N ILE A 79 2.57 -1.46 -16.89
CA ILE A 79 3.10 -1.25 -15.53
C ILE A 79 3.63 -2.57 -14.95
N GLY A 80 2.86 -3.65 -15.02
CA GLY A 80 3.30 -4.97 -14.55
C GLY A 80 4.56 -5.44 -15.28
N GLN A 81 4.63 -5.24 -16.60
CA GLN A 81 5.77 -5.62 -17.42
C GLN A 81 7.03 -4.80 -17.08
N ILE A 82 6.90 -3.49 -16.80
CA ILE A 82 8.03 -2.66 -16.34
C ILE A 82 8.53 -3.12 -14.97
N LEU A 83 7.64 -3.49 -14.05
CA LEU A 83 8.02 -4.01 -12.73
C LEU A 83 8.75 -5.36 -12.84
N ILE A 84 8.32 -6.23 -13.76
CA ILE A 84 9.04 -7.48 -14.09
C ILE A 84 10.44 -7.16 -14.63
N LYS A 85 10.57 -6.24 -15.60
CA LYS A 85 11.89 -5.79 -16.11
C LYS A 85 12.78 -5.23 -14.99
N CYS A 86 12.20 -4.50 -14.02
CA CYS A 86 12.95 -4.00 -12.87
C CYS A 86 13.50 -5.15 -12.02
N ILE A 87 12.76 -6.24 -11.87
CA ILE A 87 13.19 -7.43 -11.13
C ILE A 87 14.28 -8.17 -11.90
N GLU A 88 14.07 -8.43 -13.19
CA GLU A 88 14.98 -9.18 -14.07
C GLU A 88 16.30 -8.44 -14.35
N LEU A 89 16.34 -7.12 -14.17
CA LEU A 89 17.56 -6.34 -14.31
C LEU A 89 18.70 -6.83 -13.39
N TYR A 90 18.36 -7.37 -12.23
CA TYR A 90 19.35 -7.76 -11.22
C TYR A 90 19.83 -9.20 -11.42
N PRO A 91 21.12 -9.48 -11.13
CA PRO A 91 21.70 -10.81 -11.29
C PRO A 91 21.04 -11.80 -10.32
N GLU A 92 21.11 -13.09 -10.60
CA GLU A 92 20.41 -14.08 -9.77
C GLU A 92 20.84 -14.11 -8.31
N ASN A 93 22.12 -13.81 -8.03
CA ASN A 93 22.63 -13.80 -6.66
C ASN A 93 22.92 -12.37 -6.16
N PHE A 94 22.71 -12.18 -4.86
CA PHE A 94 22.94 -10.90 -4.20
C PHE A 94 24.42 -10.48 -4.19
N LYS A 95 25.35 -11.44 -4.16
CA LYS A 95 26.79 -11.19 -4.13
C LYS A 95 27.28 -10.48 -5.40
N ASP A 96 26.77 -10.87 -6.57
CA ASP A 96 27.14 -10.26 -7.84
C ASP A 96 26.50 -8.88 -8.01
N TYR A 97 25.29 -8.69 -7.48
CA TYR A 97 24.73 -7.35 -7.35
C TYR A 97 25.62 -6.44 -6.51
N GLN A 98 26.16 -6.92 -5.38
CA GLN A 98 27.03 -6.12 -4.52
C GLN A 98 28.31 -5.67 -5.24
N LYS A 99 28.93 -6.55 -6.04
CA LYS A 99 30.14 -6.21 -6.83
C LYS A 99 29.87 -5.09 -7.84
N ASN A 100 28.70 -5.11 -8.49
CA ASN A 100 28.36 -4.20 -9.59
C ASN A 100 27.19 -3.25 -9.24
N LYS A 101 27.05 -2.88 -7.96
CA LYS A 101 25.88 -2.14 -7.46
C LYS A 101 25.57 -0.86 -8.23
N LYS A 102 26.61 -0.10 -8.59
CA LYS A 102 26.47 1.15 -9.35
C LYS A 102 25.85 0.89 -10.73
N PHE A 103 26.33 -0.12 -11.44
CA PHE A 103 25.84 -0.49 -12.76
C PHE A 103 24.34 -0.81 -12.76
N TYR A 104 23.88 -1.66 -11.84
CA TYR A 104 22.45 -2.03 -11.75
C TYR A 104 21.58 -0.85 -11.33
N LYS A 105 22.07 0.00 -10.42
CA LYS A 105 21.36 1.23 -10.06
C LYS A 105 21.20 2.17 -11.24
N GLU A 106 22.25 2.41 -12.03
CA GLU A 106 22.17 3.27 -13.22
C GLU A 106 21.17 2.71 -14.25
N LYS A 107 21.18 1.40 -14.48
CA LYS A 107 20.19 0.77 -15.38
C LYS A 107 18.75 0.88 -14.85
N LEU A 108 18.56 0.75 -13.54
CA LEU A 108 17.22 0.85 -12.93
C LEU A 108 16.57 2.22 -13.18
N ARG A 109 17.38 3.29 -13.29
CA ARG A 109 16.88 4.65 -13.53
C ARG A 109 15.98 4.75 -14.75
N PHE A 110 16.37 4.09 -15.83
CA PHE A 110 15.62 4.13 -17.09
C PHE A 110 14.24 3.49 -16.92
N LEU A 111 14.17 2.33 -16.26
CA LEU A 111 12.91 1.63 -15.99
C LEU A 111 12.02 2.42 -15.01
N MET A 112 12.60 3.06 -14.00
CA MET A 112 11.86 3.89 -13.06
C MET A 112 11.31 5.18 -13.68
N LYS A 113 11.98 5.72 -14.71
CA LYS A 113 11.47 6.84 -15.52
C LYS A 113 10.33 6.38 -16.42
N GLU A 114 10.48 5.25 -17.10
CA GLU A 114 9.41 4.64 -17.91
C GLU A 114 8.16 4.38 -17.04
N LEU A 115 8.36 3.87 -15.82
CA LEU A 115 7.29 3.68 -14.86
C LEU A 115 6.62 5.00 -14.44
N LEU A 116 7.41 6.06 -14.22
CA LEU A 116 6.88 7.40 -13.94
C LEU A 116 6.02 7.93 -15.09
N GLU A 117 6.44 7.74 -16.34
CA GLU A 117 5.68 8.15 -17.52
C GLU A 117 4.32 7.46 -17.56
N LYS A 118 4.26 6.17 -17.25
CA LYS A 118 2.96 5.47 -17.12
C LYS A 118 2.08 6.11 -16.06
N PHE A 119 2.64 6.52 -14.93
CA PHE A 119 1.88 7.13 -13.83
C PHE A 119 1.47 8.60 -14.07
N GLN A 120 1.83 9.23 -15.19
CA GLN A 120 1.28 10.55 -15.53
C GLN A 120 -0.22 10.47 -15.89
N GLU A 121 -0.72 9.31 -16.35
CA GLU A 121 -2.14 9.10 -16.58
C GLU A 121 -2.86 8.78 -15.25
N LYS A 122 -3.68 9.71 -14.73
CA LYS A 122 -4.43 9.53 -13.47
C LYS A 122 -5.23 8.24 -13.41
N ARG A 123 -5.81 7.79 -14.53
CA ARG A 123 -6.54 6.52 -14.60
C ARG A 123 -5.65 5.33 -14.24
N ARG A 124 -4.39 5.31 -14.70
CA ARG A 124 -3.43 4.25 -14.37
C ARG A 124 -3.03 4.29 -12.90
N VAL A 125 -2.89 5.50 -12.32
CA VAL A 125 -2.69 5.66 -10.87
C VAL A 125 -3.87 5.08 -10.08
N ARG A 126 -5.11 5.37 -10.48
CA ARG A 126 -6.32 4.78 -9.86
C ARG A 126 -6.27 3.25 -9.90
N THR A 127 -6.05 2.67 -11.07
CA THR A 127 -6.00 1.20 -11.24
C THR A 127 -4.89 0.59 -10.40
N PHE A 128 -3.68 1.15 -10.45
CA PHE A 128 -2.54 0.67 -9.68
C PHE A 128 -2.79 0.73 -8.17
N LEU A 129 -3.24 1.88 -7.64
CA LEU A 129 -3.53 2.02 -6.22
C LEU A 129 -4.72 1.15 -5.79
N GLY A 130 -5.73 1.01 -6.64
CA GLY A 130 -6.89 0.16 -6.37
C GLY A 130 -6.51 -1.31 -6.23
N LYS A 131 -5.66 -1.82 -7.12
CA LYS A 131 -5.09 -3.16 -6.96
C LYS A 131 -4.16 -3.24 -5.76
N SER A 132 -3.24 -2.29 -5.65
CA SER A 132 -2.17 -2.31 -4.67
C SER A 132 -2.66 -2.16 -3.24
N ILE A 133 -3.77 -1.47 -2.98
CA ILE A 133 -4.30 -1.25 -1.62
C ILE A 133 -5.53 -2.16 -1.37
N PHE A 134 -6.41 -2.33 -2.35
CA PHE A 134 -7.72 -2.96 -2.17
C PHE A 134 -7.93 -4.25 -2.98
N ASN A 135 -6.84 -4.82 -3.52
CA ASN A 135 -6.87 -6.02 -4.35
C ASN A 135 -7.84 -5.94 -5.54
N GLY A 136 -8.03 -4.75 -6.13
CA GLY A 136 -8.86 -4.59 -7.33
C GLY A 136 -10.35 -4.43 -7.02
N GLY A 137 -10.68 -4.01 -5.79
CA GLY A 137 -12.07 -3.80 -5.35
C GLY A 137 -12.63 -4.97 -4.55
N GLU A 138 -11.87 -6.04 -4.37
CA GLU A 138 -12.24 -7.13 -3.46
C GLU A 138 -12.32 -6.65 -2.00
N VAL A 139 -11.58 -5.61 -1.63
CA VAL A 139 -11.65 -4.95 -0.32
C VAL A 139 -12.51 -3.70 -0.43
N ASN A 140 -13.59 -3.65 0.33
CA ASN A 140 -14.59 -2.57 0.27
C ASN A 140 -14.15 -1.32 1.04
N TYR A 141 -13.45 -1.51 2.16
CA TYR A 141 -13.10 -0.44 3.10
C TYR A 141 -11.64 -0.46 3.53
N LEU A 142 -11.12 0.72 3.84
CA LEU A 142 -9.87 0.91 4.58
C LEU A 142 -10.23 1.39 5.98
N ALA A 143 -9.89 0.59 6.99
CA ALA A 143 -10.02 0.96 8.40
C ALA A 143 -8.62 1.26 8.96
N VAL A 144 -8.40 2.48 9.45
CA VAL A 144 -7.11 2.90 9.99
C VAL A 144 -7.23 3.18 11.47
N LYS A 145 -6.45 2.49 12.30
CA LYS A 145 -6.34 2.82 13.73
C LYS A 145 -5.39 4.00 13.95
N HIS A 146 -5.88 5.11 14.49
CA HIS A 146 -5.09 6.27 14.90
C HIS A 146 -5.64 6.80 16.22
N ASP A 147 -4.77 7.04 17.19
CA ASP A 147 -5.13 7.58 18.50
C ASP A 147 -6.23 6.77 19.20
N ASN A 148 -6.10 5.44 19.09
CA ASN A 148 -7.03 4.44 19.62
C ASN A 148 -8.46 4.49 19.06
N ILE A 149 -8.65 5.16 17.92
CA ILE A 149 -9.89 5.26 17.16
C ILE A 149 -9.67 4.67 15.75
N PHE A 150 -10.66 3.95 15.24
CA PHE A 150 -10.68 3.46 13.86
C PHE A 150 -11.39 4.46 12.95
N HIS A 151 -10.69 4.88 11.91
CA HIS A 151 -11.18 5.76 10.86
C HIS A 151 -11.46 4.93 9.61
N VAL A 152 -12.72 4.87 9.19
CA VAL A 152 -13.17 3.99 8.11
C VAL A 152 -13.52 4.80 6.88
N PHE A 153 -12.96 4.40 5.75
CA PHE A 153 -13.14 5.03 4.44
C PHE A 153 -13.54 3.99 3.40
N THR A 154 -14.35 4.37 2.41
CA THR A 154 -14.63 3.47 1.28
C THR A 154 -13.45 3.39 0.33
N TYR A 155 -13.32 2.26 -0.36
CA TYR A 155 -12.41 2.08 -1.48
C TYR A 155 -12.47 3.24 -2.48
N LYS A 156 -13.69 3.63 -2.89
CA LYS A 156 -13.90 4.67 -3.92
C LYS A 156 -13.40 6.03 -3.46
N ASP A 157 -13.69 6.41 -2.21
CA ASP A 157 -13.26 7.68 -1.64
C ASP A 157 -11.73 7.74 -1.55
N VAL A 158 -11.10 6.68 -1.04
CA VAL A 158 -9.64 6.61 -0.89
C VAL A 158 -8.92 6.70 -2.24
N ILE A 159 -9.37 5.93 -3.24
CA ILE A 159 -8.73 5.93 -4.56
C ILE A 159 -8.92 7.26 -5.29
N SER A 160 -10.10 7.88 -5.17
CA SER A 160 -10.34 9.21 -5.73
C SER A 160 -9.46 10.26 -5.05
N ALA A 161 -9.44 10.28 -3.71
CA ALA A 161 -8.60 11.20 -2.94
C ALA A 161 -7.13 11.09 -3.33
N PHE A 162 -6.60 9.87 -3.47
CA PHE A 162 -5.22 9.68 -3.92
C PHE A 162 -4.99 10.08 -5.37
N ALA A 163 -5.73 9.51 -6.32
CA ALA A 163 -5.42 9.73 -7.73
C ALA A 163 -5.65 11.17 -8.20
N ASP A 164 -6.53 11.91 -7.55
CA ASP A 164 -6.79 13.30 -7.91
C ASP A 164 -5.80 14.30 -7.33
N ASN A 165 -5.16 13.95 -6.21
CA ASN A 165 -4.33 14.88 -5.44
C ASN A 165 -2.85 14.52 -5.39
N LEU A 166 -2.47 13.29 -5.74
CA LEU A 166 -1.08 12.88 -5.73
C LEU A 166 -0.34 13.36 -6.98
N VAL A 167 0.83 13.94 -6.75
CA VAL A 167 1.83 14.22 -7.78
C VAL A 167 2.86 13.10 -7.77
N ILE A 168 3.02 12.43 -8.91
CA ILE A 168 3.96 11.32 -9.04
C ILE A 168 5.27 11.83 -9.63
N THR A 169 6.39 11.51 -8.99
CA THR A 169 7.73 11.93 -9.41
C THR A 169 8.75 10.84 -9.14
N ASN A 170 9.91 10.87 -9.79
CA ASN A 170 11.03 10.03 -9.37
C ASN A 170 11.78 10.65 -8.18
N SER A 171 12.46 9.81 -7.39
CA SER A 171 13.37 10.25 -6.34
C SER A 171 14.56 11.04 -6.88
N LYS A 172 15.04 12.04 -6.13
CA LYS A 172 16.31 12.74 -6.41
C LYS A 172 17.36 12.35 -5.36
N ALA A 173 18.61 12.17 -5.79
CA ALA A 173 19.73 12.01 -4.88
C ALA A 173 19.89 13.27 -4.01
N ARG A 174 20.17 13.09 -2.72
CA ARG A 174 20.41 14.15 -1.74
C ARG A 174 21.88 14.23 -1.32
N SER A 175 22.67 13.22 -1.68
CA SER A 175 24.12 13.20 -1.46
C SER A 175 24.86 12.56 -2.63
N LYS A 176 26.17 12.78 -2.71
CA LYS A 176 27.05 12.21 -3.76
C LYS A 176 27.07 10.67 -3.80
N LYS A 177 26.64 10.01 -2.72
CA LYS A 177 26.60 8.53 -2.61
C LYS A 177 25.27 7.93 -3.06
N GLU A 178 24.28 8.76 -3.37
CA GLU A 178 22.96 8.33 -3.80
C GLU A 178 22.81 8.44 -5.32
N THR A 179 21.97 7.57 -5.87
CA THR A 179 21.59 7.59 -7.28
C THR A 179 20.17 8.14 -7.38
N SER A 180 19.93 9.08 -8.29
CA SER A 180 18.58 9.57 -8.58
C SER A 180 17.73 8.47 -9.24
N GLU A 181 16.42 8.70 -9.30
CA GLU A 181 15.45 7.86 -10.02
C GLU A 181 15.48 6.37 -9.65
N GLN A 182 15.77 6.05 -8.38
CA GLN A 182 15.70 4.68 -7.87
C GLN A 182 14.31 4.30 -7.35
N LYS A 183 13.43 5.30 -7.17
CA LYS A 183 12.07 5.11 -6.69
C LYS A 183 11.08 5.95 -7.50
N VAL A 184 9.84 5.48 -7.55
CA VAL A 184 8.68 6.32 -7.87
C VAL A 184 8.06 6.79 -6.55
N LEU A 185 7.86 8.10 -6.43
CA LEU A 185 7.36 8.78 -5.25
C LEU A 185 5.95 9.31 -5.51
N PHE A 186 5.04 9.02 -4.58
CA PHE A 186 3.68 9.52 -4.56
C PHE A 186 3.65 10.68 -3.56
N LYS A 187 3.46 11.92 -4.03
CA LYS A 187 3.57 13.12 -3.21
C LYS A 187 2.26 13.87 -3.08
N TYR A 188 2.06 14.50 -1.93
CA TYR A 188 0.96 15.44 -1.69
C TYR A 188 1.50 16.69 -1.02
N LYS A 189 1.17 17.88 -1.53
CA LYS A 189 1.69 19.18 -1.02
C LYS A 189 3.21 19.16 -0.77
N GLY A 190 3.97 18.64 -1.75
CA GLY A 190 5.43 18.51 -1.67
C GLY A 190 5.97 17.37 -0.78
N ASN A 191 5.11 16.72 0.01
CA ASN A 191 5.49 15.66 0.95
C ASN A 191 5.40 14.26 0.32
N ASN A 192 6.38 13.39 0.58
CA ASN A 192 6.32 11.98 0.17
C ASN A 192 5.32 11.20 1.03
N LEU A 193 4.26 10.69 0.40
CA LEU A 193 3.26 9.80 1.01
C LEU A 193 3.59 8.34 0.73
N GLY A 194 3.95 8.02 -0.52
CA GLY A 194 4.26 6.64 -0.94
C GLY A 194 5.57 6.53 -1.69
N GLU A 195 6.20 5.35 -1.59
CA GLU A 195 7.42 5.01 -2.32
C GLU A 195 7.29 3.60 -2.90
N LEU A 196 7.48 3.50 -4.22
CA LEU A 196 7.58 2.26 -4.96
C LEU A 196 9.04 2.08 -5.41
N GLU A 197 9.68 1.01 -4.96
CA GLU A 197 11.13 0.79 -5.16
C GLU A 197 11.48 -0.68 -5.29
N MET A 198 12.69 -0.95 -5.79
CA MET A 198 13.30 -2.28 -5.74
C MET A 198 13.97 -2.51 -4.39
N ARG A 199 13.62 -3.61 -3.72
CA ARG A 199 14.19 -4.04 -2.46
C ARG A 199 15.33 -5.03 -2.72
N ASN A 200 16.55 -4.58 -2.44
CA ASN A 200 17.78 -5.37 -2.51
C ASN A 200 18.57 -5.21 -1.21
N SER A 201 17.93 -5.53 -0.08
CA SER A 201 18.48 -5.28 1.27
C SER A 201 19.29 -6.44 1.84
N GLY A 202 19.25 -7.62 1.23
CA GLY A 202 19.98 -8.81 1.64
C GLY A 202 19.47 -10.05 0.92
N SER A 203 20.08 -11.21 1.15
CA SER A 203 19.68 -12.49 0.50
C SER A 203 18.20 -12.83 0.70
N ASN A 204 17.64 -12.49 1.87
CA ASN A 204 16.24 -12.79 2.20
C ASN A 204 15.24 -11.82 1.54
N HIS A 205 15.72 -10.66 1.08
CA HIS A 205 14.90 -9.61 0.47
C HIS A 205 15.66 -8.99 -0.69
N TYR A 206 15.62 -9.72 -1.80
CA TYR A 206 16.36 -9.45 -3.03
C TYR A 206 15.45 -9.66 -4.23
N LYS A 207 15.55 -8.78 -5.24
CA LYS A 207 14.73 -8.85 -6.46
C LYS A 207 13.21 -8.76 -6.17
N GLU A 208 12.83 -7.95 -5.20
CA GLU A 208 11.43 -7.71 -4.83
C GLU A 208 11.04 -6.26 -5.12
N VAL A 209 9.77 -6.03 -5.46
CA VAL A 209 9.18 -4.70 -5.54
C VAL A 209 8.49 -4.38 -4.22
N LEU A 210 8.89 -3.30 -3.59
CA LEU A 210 8.33 -2.80 -2.33
C LEU A 210 7.49 -1.56 -2.61
N PHE A 211 6.23 -1.58 -2.16
CA PHE A 211 5.39 -0.38 -2.08
C PHE A 211 5.06 -0.07 -0.63
N VAL A 212 5.44 1.11 -0.18
CA VAL A 212 5.24 1.58 1.21
C VAL A 212 4.59 2.94 1.25
N MET A 213 3.82 3.21 2.30
CA MET A 213 3.19 4.51 2.53
C MET A 213 3.41 5.02 3.95
N ASN A 214 3.61 6.32 4.12
CA ASN A 214 3.72 6.99 5.42
C ASN A 214 2.31 7.18 6.00
N LYS A 215 2.03 6.56 7.15
CA LYS A 215 0.70 6.55 7.77
C LYS A 215 0.16 7.97 8.00
N LEU A 216 0.95 8.80 8.69
CA LEU A 216 0.48 10.13 9.14
C LEU A 216 0.16 11.00 7.92
N LYS A 217 1.06 11.02 6.94
CA LYS A 217 0.86 11.81 5.72
C LYS A 217 -0.29 11.30 4.86
N VAL A 218 -0.56 10.00 4.88
CA VAL A 218 -1.75 9.43 4.24
C VAL A 218 -3.01 9.89 4.97
N LEU A 219 -3.04 9.80 6.30
CA LEU A 219 -4.18 10.27 7.09
C LEU A 219 -4.43 11.76 6.93
N ASP A 220 -3.39 12.59 6.86
CA ASP A 220 -3.51 14.03 6.58
C ASP A 220 -4.29 14.27 5.28
N LEU A 221 -3.92 13.56 4.20
CA LEU A 221 -4.63 13.65 2.92
C LEU A 221 -6.07 13.13 3.04
N LEU A 222 -6.27 11.97 3.68
CA LEU A 222 -7.59 11.36 3.76
C LEU A 222 -8.57 12.20 4.60
N PHE A 223 -8.13 12.73 5.75
CA PHE A 223 -8.94 13.62 6.58
C PHE A 223 -9.22 14.95 5.89
N GLU A 224 -8.28 15.48 5.12
CA GLU A 224 -8.50 16.72 4.36
C GLU A 224 -9.50 16.52 3.21
N LYS A 225 -9.43 15.38 2.51
CA LYS A 225 -10.22 15.15 1.28
C LYS A 225 -11.51 14.40 1.49
N ILE A 226 -11.64 13.67 2.58
CA ILE A 226 -12.79 12.84 2.88
C ILE A 226 -13.31 13.29 4.25
N PRO A 227 -14.44 14.00 4.33
CA PRO A 227 -14.94 14.53 5.59
C PRO A 227 -15.45 13.40 6.50
N MET A 228 -15.26 13.56 7.81
CA MET A 228 -15.92 12.74 8.81
C MET A 228 -17.42 13.03 8.76
N LYS A 229 -18.24 11.98 8.69
CA LYS A 229 -19.70 12.11 8.56
C LYS A 229 -20.44 11.60 9.77
N LYS A 230 -20.00 10.48 10.34
CA LYS A 230 -20.71 9.82 11.42
C LYS A 230 -19.74 9.19 12.42
N LYS A 231 -20.03 9.37 13.71
CA LYS A 231 -19.46 8.55 14.78
C LYS A 231 -20.35 7.31 14.95
N LEU A 232 -19.85 6.13 14.61
CA LEU A 232 -20.61 4.88 14.77
C LEU A 232 -20.68 4.48 16.25
N ASN A 233 -19.57 4.60 16.95
CA ASN A 233 -19.46 4.41 18.41
C ASN A 233 -18.20 5.12 18.92
N ASN A 234 -17.81 4.89 20.19
CA ASN A 234 -16.63 5.54 20.79
C ASN A 234 -15.29 5.11 20.18
N LYS A 235 -15.27 4.08 19.34
CA LYS A 235 -14.08 3.50 18.72
C LYS A 235 -14.05 3.62 17.21
N VAL A 236 -15.16 3.94 16.54
CA VAL A 236 -15.25 3.91 15.07
C VAL A 236 -15.86 5.21 14.54
N LEU A 237 -15.10 5.88 13.67
CA LEU A 237 -15.51 7.06 12.91
C LEU A 237 -15.61 6.71 11.42
N LEU A 238 -16.71 7.13 10.80
CA LEU A 238 -17.05 6.88 9.41
C LEU A 238 -16.87 8.15 8.59
N TYR A 239 -16.15 8.03 7.49
CA TYR A 239 -15.79 9.11 6.58
C TYR A 239 -16.42 8.91 5.20
N GLY A 240 -16.73 10.00 4.51
CA GLY A 240 -17.22 9.96 3.13
C GLY A 240 -18.46 9.11 2.97
N GLU A 241 -18.47 8.21 1.99
CA GLU A 241 -19.62 7.34 1.69
C GLU A 241 -19.80 6.19 2.69
N SER A 242 -18.85 5.95 3.60
CA SER A 242 -18.89 4.78 4.50
C SER A 242 -20.06 4.83 5.50
N GLU A 243 -20.51 6.04 5.88
CA GLU A 243 -21.64 6.23 6.80
C GLU A 243 -22.97 5.68 6.29
N ARG A 244 -23.14 5.58 4.97
CA ARG A 244 -24.39 5.14 4.34
C ARG A 244 -24.55 3.63 4.37
N LYS A 245 -23.44 2.90 4.53
CA LYS A 245 -23.37 1.45 4.32
C LYS A 245 -23.12 0.67 5.61
N ILE A 246 -22.28 1.21 6.50
CA ILE A 246 -21.84 0.48 7.69
C ILE A 246 -22.83 0.64 8.85
N GLY A 247 -23.14 -0.48 9.53
CA GLY A 247 -23.95 -0.50 10.76
C GLY A 247 -25.46 -0.46 10.51
N ARG A 248 -25.92 -0.74 9.28
CA ARG A 248 -27.34 -0.95 8.94
C ARG A 248 -27.62 -2.45 8.80
N TRP A 249 -27.28 -3.20 9.83
CA TRP A 249 -27.53 -4.65 9.89
C TRP A 249 -28.86 -4.85 10.61
N GLY A 250 -29.94 -4.58 9.87
CA GLY A 250 -31.31 -4.56 10.35
C GLY A 250 -32.25 -4.07 9.28
#